data_AF-A0A4S2KP45-F1
#
_entry.id   AF-A0A4S2KP45-F1
#
_cell.length_a   1.000
_cell.length_b   1.000
_cell.length_c   1.000
_cell.angle_alpha   90.00
_cell.angle_beta   90.00
_cell.angle_gamma   90.00
#
_symmetry.space_group_name_H-M   'P 1'
#
loop_
_entity.id
_entity.type
_entity.pdbx_description
1 polymer ?
#
loop_
_entity_poly.entity_id
_entity_poly.type
_entity_poly.pdbx_seq_one_letter_code
_entity_poly.pdbx_strand_id
1 'polypeptide(L)'
;MDLFVMNYDINLNNVFNDDQIKWLQRDSSCKTVHKWSEETIKKALRLKVSCSNSGYQELMKQNIPLPSTRTLRRRLETIKFEPGICDDIFEALKEKVEQFEDDRQRDCMLALDEMSIMSGNQVDLSTNSRFGDTTIPNTFGNLHASFL
;
A
#
# COMPACT_ATOMS: atom_id res chain seq x y z
N MET A 1 -12.86 30.34 26.96
CA MET A 1 -12.29 29.38 25.99
C MET A 1 -11.59 30.22 24.94
N ASP A 2 -10.26 30.32 25.08
CA ASP A 2 -9.47 31.39 24.46
C ASP A 2 -9.25 31.18 22.96
N LEU A 3 -9.35 32.28 22.20
CA LEU A 3 -9.08 32.36 20.76
C LEU A 3 -7.70 31.79 20.36
N PHE A 4 -6.75 31.77 21.31
CA PHE A 4 -5.38 31.29 21.12
C PHE A 4 -5.29 29.75 21.01
N VAL A 5 -6.15 29.02 21.73
CA VAL A 5 -6.22 27.55 21.65
C VAL A 5 -6.85 27.13 20.32
N MET A 6 -7.89 27.85 19.88
CA MET A 6 -8.61 27.55 18.63
C MET A 6 -7.72 27.71 17.38
N ASN A 7 -6.77 28.65 17.37
CA ASN A 7 -5.90 28.90 16.20
C ASN A 7 -4.80 27.84 16.02
N TYR A 8 -4.36 27.20 17.11
CA TYR A 8 -3.34 26.15 17.05
C TYR A 8 -3.91 24.84 16.49
N ASP A 9 -5.15 24.52 16.87
CA ASP A 9 -5.87 23.34 16.40
C ASP A 9 -6.16 23.41 14.89
N ILE A 10 -6.47 24.60 14.35
CA ILE A 10 -6.73 24.78 12.91
C ILE A 10 -5.50 24.45 12.05
N ASN A 11 -4.30 24.85 12.49
CA ASN A 11 -3.07 24.58 11.73
C ASN A 11 -2.64 23.11 11.82
N LEU A 12 -2.90 22.43 12.94
CA LEU A 12 -2.62 21.00 13.10
C LEU A 12 -3.50 20.14 12.19
N ASN A 13 -4.78 20.51 12.05
CA ASN A 13 -5.73 19.81 11.15
C ASN A 13 -5.32 19.88 9.67
N ASN A 14 -4.49 20.86 9.26
CA ASN A 14 -3.95 20.92 7.89
C ASN A 14 -2.86 19.86 7.64
N VAL A 15 -2.20 19.38 8.69
CA VAL A 15 -1.07 18.45 8.60
C VAL A 15 -1.44 17.05 9.05
N PHE A 16 -2.24 16.93 10.11
CA PHE A 16 -2.60 15.68 10.75
C PHE A 16 -4.10 15.44 10.71
N ASN A 17 -4.48 14.17 10.63
CA ASN A 17 -5.86 13.74 10.74
C ASN A 17 -6.30 13.74 12.22
N ASP A 18 -7.62 13.77 12.46
CA ASP A 18 -8.21 13.80 13.81
C ASP A 18 -7.71 12.66 14.72
N ASP A 19 -7.51 11.46 14.18
CA ASP A 19 -7.02 10.30 14.93
C ASP A 19 -5.56 10.48 15.37
N GLN A 20 -4.73 11.13 14.52
CA GLN A 20 -3.36 11.49 14.85
C GLN A 20 -3.30 12.56 15.94
N ILE A 21 -4.17 13.57 15.88
CA ILE A 21 -4.24 14.63 16.90
C ILE A 21 -4.72 14.05 18.24
N LYS A 22 -5.75 13.19 18.22
CA LYS A 22 -6.20 12.46 19.41
C LYS A 22 -5.11 11.58 20.00
N TRP A 23 -4.27 10.96 19.16
CA TRP A 23 -3.13 10.19 19.62
C TRP A 23 -2.05 11.06 20.27
N LEU A 24 -1.78 12.24 19.71
CA LEU A 24 -0.83 13.21 20.28
C LEU A 24 -1.28 13.74 21.64
N GLN A 25 -2.59 13.98 21.80
CA GLN A 25 -3.21 14.46 23.05
C GLN A 25 -3.23 13.43 24.19
N ARG A 26 -3.01 12.14 23.91
CA ARG A 26 -3.00 11.09 24.95
C ARG A 26 -1.70 11.13 25.77
N ASP A 27 -1.82 10.80 27.04
CA ASP A 27 -0.68 10.50 27.89
C ASP A 27 0.12 9.29 27.40
N SER A 28 1.44 9.36 27.60
CA SER A 28 2.43 8.37 27.15
C SER A 28 2.13 6.94 27.59
N SER A 29 1.48 6.77 28.75
CA SER A 29 1.08 5.48 29.32
C SER A 29 0.00 4.74 28.53
N CYS A 30 -0.72 5.43 27.63
CA CYS A 30 -1.89 4.91 26.92
C CYS A 30 -1.71 4.84 25.39
N LYS A 31 -0.48 5.06 24.88
CA LYS A 31 -0.21 5.18 23.42
C LYS A 31 -0.07 3.84 22.68
N THR A 32 -0.22 2.71 23.36
CA THR A 32 0.20 1.39 22.88
C THR A 32 -0.72 0.74 21.84
N VAL A 33 -2.03 0.99 21.91
CA VAL A 33 -3.02 0.44 20.97
C VAL A 33 -3.91 1.57 20.47
N HIS A 34 -3.71 1.95 19.21
CA HIS A 34 -4.53 2.95 18.54
C HIS A 34 -5.03 2.40 17.21
N LYS A 35 -6.34 2.56 16.97
CA LYS A 35 -6.96 2.24 15.69
C LYS A 35 -6.87 3.47 14.80
N TRP A 36 -5.99 3.39 13.80
CA TRP A 36 -5.83 4.44 12.80
C TRP A 36 -7.00 4.45 11.81
N SER A 37 -7.34 5.64 11.34
CA SER A 37 -8.31 5.85 10.26
C SER A 37 -7.77 5.33 8.93
N GLU A 38 -8.65 5.01 7.98
CA GLU A 38 -8.25 4.61 6.63
C GLU A 38 -7.46 5.71 5.91
N GLU A 39 -7.79 6.98 6.17
CA GLU A 39 -7.08 8.14 5.61
C GLU A 39 -5.64 8.20 6.14
N THR A 40 -5.44 7.98 7.44
CA THR A 40 -4.11 7.93 8.04
C THR A 40 -3.30 6.76 7.51
N ILE A 41 -3.92 5.59 7.34
CA ILE A 41 -3.27 4.42 6.74
C ILE A 41 -2.85 4.69 5.30
N LYS A 42 -3.74 5.27 4.47
CA LYS A 42 -3.42 5.66 3.08
C LYS A 42 -2.26 6.66 3.02
N LYS A 43 -2.29 7.70 3.85
CA LYS A 43 -1.22 8.70 3.94
C LYS A 43 0.11 8.09 4.37
N ALA A 44 0.09 7.21 5.37
CA ALA A 44 1.27 6.50 5.86
C ALA A 44 1.86 5.53 4.83
N LEU A 45 1.02 4.83 4.06
CA LEU A 45 1.47 3.97 2.95
C LEU A 45 2.17 4.80 1.87
N ARG A 46 1.58 5.93 1.45
CA ARG A 46 2.20 6.86 0.48
C ARG A 46 3.56 7.33 0.97
N LEU A 47 3.64 7.80 2.23
CA LEU A 47 4.90 8.22 2.84
C LEU A 47 5.94 7.09 2.81
N LYS A 48 5.58 5.89 3.26
CA LYS A 48 6.50 4.75 3.30
C LYS A 48 7.06 4.37 1.93
N VAL A 49 6.25 4.46 0.87
CA VAL A 49 6.70 4.23 -0.50
C VAL A 49 7.67 5.34 -0.94
N SER A 50 7.35 6.60 -0.68
CA SER A 50 8.18 7.73 -1.10
C SER A 50 9.53 7.83 -0.38
N CYS A 51 9.61 7.51 0.92
CA CYS A 51 10.83 7.68 1.72
C CYS A 51 11.54 6.36 2.09
N SER A 52 11.10 5.23 1.54
CA SER A 52 11.56 3.88 1.88
C SER A 52 11.33 3.47 3.34
N ASN A 53 11.70 2.23 3.69
CA ASN A 53 11.51 1.73 5.05
C ASN A 53 12.40 2.46 6.08
N SER A 54 13.63 2.84 5.74
CA SER A 54 14.53 3.56 6.65
C SER A 54 14.03 4.96 6.94
N GLY A 55 13.61 5.71 5.91
CA GLY A 55 13.03 7.05 6.06
C GLY A 55 11.75 7.02 6.88
N TYR A 56 10.88 6.03 6.64
CA TYR A 56 9.65 5.87 7.44
C TYR A 56 9.95 5.60 8.93
N GLN A 57 10.95 4.76 9.23
CA GLN A 57 11.37 4.52 10.61
C GLN A 57 11.93 5.78 11.27
N GLU A 58 12.69 6.57 10.53
CA GLU A 58 13.26 7.81 11.07
C GLU A 58 12.17 8.84 11.43
N LEU A 59 11.14 8.97 10.60
CA LEU A 59 9.97 9.80 10.91
C LEU A 59 9.25 9.34 12.19
N MET A 60 9.12 8.02 12.38
CA MET A 60 8.53 7.47 13.61
C MET A 60 9.36 7.78 14.85
N LYS A 61 10.70 7.74 14.77
CA LYS A 61 11.59 8.08 15.89
C LYS A 61 11.49 9.55 16.30
N GLN A 62 11.12 10.43 15.37
CA GLN A 62 10.85 11.85 15.64
C GLN A 62 9.47 12.08 16.29
N ASN A 63 8.82 11.04 16.80
CA ASN A 63 7.50 11.08 17.45
C ASN A 63 6.35 11.55 16.53
N ILE A 64 6.50 11.42 15.21
CA ILE A 64 5.42 11.70 14.28
C ILE A 64 4.35 10.60 14.44
N PRO A 65 3.05 10.96 14.59
CA PRO A 65 1.98 10.01 14.89
C PRO A 65 1.64 9.14 13.67
N LEU A 66 2.43 8.08 13.47
CA LEU A 66 2.29 7.18 12.32
C LEU A 66 2.01 5.74 12.75
N PRO A 67 1.24 4.98 11.94
CA PRO A 67 1.05 3.55 12.14
C PRO A 67 2.38 2.78 12.10
N SER A 68 2.47 1.71 12.88
CA SER A 68 3.64 0.82 12.81
C SER A 68 3.76 0.16 11.44
N THR A 69 4.98 -0.23 11.05
CA THR A 69 5.20 -0.99 9.81
C THR A 69 4.44 -2.31 9.78
N ARG A 70 4.25 -2.95 10.94
CA ARG A 70 3.41 -4.15 11.08
C ARG A 70 1.95 -3.85 10.77
N THR A 71 1.42 -2.73 11.26
CA THR A 71 0.05 -2.29 10.96
C THR A 71 -0.14 -2.07 9.47
N LEU A 72 0.82 -1.41 8.81
CA LEU A 72 0.77 -1.19 7.37
C LEU A 72 0.83 -2.50 6.57
N ARG A 73 1.73 -3.42 6.93
CA ARG A 73 1.81 -4.75 6.30
C ARG A 73 0.49 -5.52 6.43
N ARG A 74 -0.07 -5.58 7.64
CA ARG A 74 -1.36 -6.24 7.88
C ARG A 74 -2.49 -5.62 7.08
N ARG A 75 -2.48 -4.31 6.83
CA ARG A 75 -3.46 -3.68 5.96
C ARG A 75 -3.26 -4.11 4.50
N LEU A 76 -2.01 -4.18 4.03
CA LEU A 76 -1.71 -4.64 2.67
C LEU A 76 -2.02 -6.12 2.46
N GLU A 77 -1.88 -6.97 3.48
CA GLU A 77 -2.29 -8.40 3.43
C GLU A 77 -3.77 -8.58 3.12
N THR A 78 -4.61 -7.56 3.31
CA THR A 78 -6.02 -7.63 2.91
C THR A 78 -6.24 -7.49 1.40
N ILE A 79 -5.22 -7.00 0.68
CA ILE A 79 -5.21 -6.88 -0.78
C ILE A 79 -4.58 -8.16 -1.32
N LYS A 80 -5.33 -8.92 -2.11
CA LYS A 80 -4.85 -10.17 -2.71
C LYS A 80 -4.40 -9.91 -4.13
N PHE A 81 -3.21 -10.41 -4.47
CA PHE A 81 -2.72 -10.43 -5.84
C PHE A 81 -2.61 -11.89 -6.25
N GLU A 82 -3.44 -12.30 -7.22
CA GLU A 82 -3.47 -13.65 -7.74
C GLU A 82 -2.98 -13.65 -9.19
N PRO A 83 -2.36 -14.75 -9.68
CA PRO A 83 -1.98 -14.86 -11.07
C PRO A 83 -3.19 -14.71 -12.00
N GLY A 84 -3.01 -13.93 -13.07
CA GLY A 84 -4.09 -13.64 -14.02
C GLY A 84 -4.37 -12.15 -14.12
N ILE A 85 -5.61 -11.82 -14.47
CA ILE A 85 -6.07 -10.44 -14.61
C ILE A 85 -6.46 -9.92 -13.22
N CYS A 86 -5.90 -8.78 -12.81
CA CYS A 86 -6.22 -8.14 -11.54
C CYS A 86 -7.47 -7.24 -11.70
N ASP A 87 -8.64 -7.83 -11.51
CA ASP A 87 -9.93 -7.15 -11.71
C ASP A 87 -10.10 -5.92 -10.80
N ASP A 88 -9.61 -5.98 -9.56
CA ASP A 88 -9.65 -4.86 -8.60
C ASP A 88 -8.99 -3.58 -9.16
N ILE A 89 -7.90 -3.72 -9.91
CA ILE A 89 -7.22 -2.58 -10.55
C ILE A 89 -8.06 -2.05 -11.71
N PHE A 90 -8.66 -2.92 -12.52
CA PHE A 90 -9.52 -2.51 -13.63
C PHE A 90 -10.78 -1.81 -13.14
N GLU A 91 -11.38 -2.28 -12.04
CA GLU A 91 -12.53 -1.62 -11.40
C GLU A 91 -12.15 -0.21 -10.92
N ALA A 92 -11.01 -0.06 -10.24
CA ALA A 92 -10.51 1.24 -9.81
C ALA A 92 -10.17 2.17 -11.00
N LEU A 93 -9.65 1.64 -12.10
CA LEU A 93 -9.35 2.42 -13.30
C LEU A 93 -10.63 2.84 -14.04
N LYS A 94 -11.69 2.03 -14.01
CA LYS A 94 -12.97 2.30 -14.66
C LYS A 94 -13.58 3.61 -14.15
N GLU A 95 -13.60 3.83 -12.84
CA GLU A 95 -14.10 5.09 -12.24
C GLU A 95 -13.42 6.34 -12.83
N LYS A 96 -12.13 6.23 -13.17
CA LYS A 96 -11.37 7.32 -13.79
C LYS A 96 -11.68 7.48 -15.28
N VAL A 97 -11.82 6.38 -16.00
CA VAL A 97 -12.13 6.38 -17.44
C VAL A 97 -13.54 6.91 -17.72
N GLU A 98 -14.48 6.69 -16.80
CA GLU A 98 -15.84 7.25 -16.87
C GLU A 98 -15.87 8.78 -16.76
N GLN A 99 -14.85 9.39 -16.16
CA GLN A 99 -14.72 10.85 -16.03
C GLN A 99 -14.09 11.51 -17.27
N PHE A 100 -13.72 10.75 -18.30
CA PHE A 100 -13.16 11.31 -19.52
C PHE A 100 -14.25 11.94 -20.38
N GLU A 101 -14.05 13.22 -20.73
CA GLU A 101 -14.97 13.98 -21.58
C GLU A 101 -14.75 13.70 -23.07
N ASP A 102 -13.55 13.29 -23.45
CA ASP A 102 -13.14 13.05 -24.83
C ASP A 102 -12.77 11.57 -25.05
N ASP A 103 -13.42 10.93 -26.02
CA ASP A 103 -13.20 9.51 -26.34
C ASP A 103 -11.75 9.20 -26.71
N ARG A 104 -11.00 10.17 -27.25
CA ARG A 104 -9.56 10.00 -27.55
C ARG A 104 -8.71 9.74 -26.30
N GLN A 105 -9.21 10.09 -25.11
CA GLN A 105 -8.53 9.79 -23.84
C GLN A 105 -8.62 8.31 -23.46
N ARG A 106 -9.48 7.54 -24.15
CA ARG A 106 -9.65 6.10 -23.95
C ARG A 106 -8.72 5.26 -24.82
N ASP A 107 -8.08 5.87 -25.83
CA ASP A 107 -7.11 5.20 -26.67
C ASP A 107 -5.87 4.83 -25.84
N CYS A 108 -5.58 3.53 -25.72
CA CYS A 108 -4.43 3.02 -24.96
C CYS A 108 -3.69 1.91 -25.72
N MET A 109 -2.41 1.74 -25.39
CA MET A 109 -1.57 0.66 -25.91
C MET A 109 -1.17 -0.23 -24.74
N LEU A 110 -1.36 -1.54 -24.89
CA LEU A 110 -0.84 -2.53 -23.96
C LEU A 110 0.49 -3.08 -24.50
N ALA A 111 1.59 -2.71 -23.86
CA ALA A 111 2.91 -3.28 -24.12
C ALA A 111 3.24 -4.29 -23.01
N LEU A 112 3.63 -5.50 -23.41
CA LEU A 112 3.98 -6.59 -22.53
C LEU A 112 5.38 -7.08 -22.89
N ASP A 113 6.19 -7.34 -21.88
CA ASP A 113 7.52 -7.94 -22.01
C ASP A 113 7.74 -8.89 -20.83
N GLU A 114 8.60 -9.89 -21.01
CA GLU A 114 8.92 -10.89 -19.99
C GLU A 114 10.18 -10.47 -19.23
N MET A 115 10.19 -10.66 -17.90
CA MET A 115 11.37 -10.41 -17.07
C MET A 115 11.91 -11.72 -16.51
N SER A 116 13.21 -11.97 -16.69
CA SER A 116 13.88 -13.11 -16.05
C SER A 116 14.03 -12.88 -14.54
N ILE A 117 13.55 -13.83 -13.73
CA ILE A 117 13.67 -13.82 -12.26
C ILE A 117 14.54 -15.01 -11.82
N MET A 118 15.12 -14.94 -10.62
CA MET A 118 15.85 -16.06 -10.02
C MET A 118 14.93 -17.26 -9.76
N SER A 119 15.25 -18.43 -10.34
CA SER A 119 14.50 -19.66 -10.12
C SER A 119 14.55 -20.10 -8.65
N GLY A 120 13.41 -20.55 -8.12
CA GLY A 120 13.33 -21.12 -6.78
C GLY A 120 11.90 -21.43 -6.34
N ASN A 121 11.76 -22.37 -5.42
CA ASN A 121 10.47 -22.76 -4.87
C ASN A 121 10.18 -21.97 -3.58
N GLN A 122 9.00 -21.38 -3.52
CA GLN A 122 8.52 -20.60 -2.39
C GLN A 122 7.16 -21.13 -1.92
N VAL A 123 6.91 -21.00 -0.63
CA VAL A 123 5.61 -21.33 -0.03
C VAL A 123 5.08 -20.08 0.62
N ASP A 124 3.91 -19.64 0.19
CA ASP A 124 3.17 -18.61 0.92
C ASP A 124 2.41 -19.29 2.06
N LEU A 125 2.80 -18.96 3.30
CA LEU A 125 2.19 -19.51 4.51
C LEU A 125 0.77 -18.99 4.74
N SER A 126 0.39 -17.85 4.15
CA SER A 126 -0.92 -17.24 4.35
C SER A 126 -2.02 -17.96 3.56
N THR A 127 -1.69 -18.46 2.36
CA THR A 127 -2.57 -19.21 1.46
C THR A 127 -2.26 -20.70 1.42
N ASN A 128 -1.13 -21.12 1.99
CA ASN A 128 -0.56 -22.46 1.86
C ASN A 128 -0.32 -22.89 0.39
N SER A 129 -0.11 -21.91 -0.50
CA SER A 129 0.18 -22.17 -1.90
C SER A 129 1.69 -22.29 -2.14
N ARG A 130 2.06 -23.14 -3.11
CA ARG A 130 3.44 -23.28 -3.59
C ARG A 130 3.62 -22.52 -4.90
N PHE A 131 4.72 -21.81 -5.01
CA PHE A 131 5.21 -21.13 -6.21
C PHE A 131 6.59 -21.74 -6.54
N GLY A 132 6.97 -21.93 -7.80
CA GLY A 132 8.28 -22.49 -8.18
C GLY A 132 8.31 -23.57 -9.27
N ASP A 133 7.18 -24.22 -9.59
CA ASP A 133 6.99 -25.14 -10.75
C ASP A 133 6.30 -24.55 -12.01
N THR A 134 7.05 -24.30 -13.09
CA THR A 134 6.55 -23.55 -14.26
C THR A 134 5.48 -24.29 -15.03
N THR A 135 4.44 -23.58 -15.45
CA THR A 135 3.36 -24.12 -16.27
C THR A 135 3.55 -23.94 -17.77
N ILE A 136 4.51 -23.12 -18.21
CA ILE A 136 4.82 -22.88 -19.64
C ILE A 136 6.06 -23.69 -20.05
N PRO A 137 5.94 -24.66 -20.98
CA PRO A 137 7.10 -25.37 -21.50
C PRO A 137 8.00 -24.43 -22.32
N ASN A 138 9.31 -24.67 -22.28
CA ASN A 138 10.27 -23.95 -23.11
C ASN A 138 10.07 -24.29 -24.60
N THR A 139 10.84 -23.63 -25.47
CA THR A 139 10.80 -23.81 -26.95
C THR A 139 10.98 -25.26 -27.42
N PHE A 140 11.47 -26.15 -26.55
CA PHE A 140 11.68 -27.58 -26.81
C PHE A 140 10.60 -28.49 -26.19
N GLY A 141 9.52 -27.93 -25.65
CA GLY A 141 8.47 -28.71 -24.97
C GLY A 141 8.85 -29.19 -23.57
N ASN A 142 9.99 -28.77 -23.03
CA ASN A 142 10.44 -29.16 -21.69
C ASN A 142 9.99 -28.11 -20.67
N LEU A 143 9.39 -28.57 -19.56
CA LEU A 143 9.09 -27.70 -18.43
C LEU A 143 10.41 -27.23 -17.81
N HIS A 144 10.74 -25.95 -17.98
CA HIS A 144 11.89 -25.33 -17.33
C HIS A 144 11.38 -24.36 -16.27
N ALA A 145 12.00 -24.32 -15.09
CA ALA A 145 11.58 -23.46 -13.99
C ALA A 145 11.86 -21.97 -14.28
N SER A 146 10.90 -21.29 -14.91
CA SER A 146 10.70 -19.84 -14.99
C SER A 146 9.31 -19.45 -14.45
N PHE A 147 9.28 -18.62 -13.40
CA PHE A 147 8.05 -18.13 -12.77
C PHE A 147 7.68 -16.75 -13.25
N LEU A 148 6.39 -16.57 -13.55
CA LEU A 148 5.71 -15.27 -13.49
C LEU A 148 5.65 -14.79 -12.03
#